data_AF-A0A7W0CC94-F1
#
_entry.id   AF-A0A7W0CC94-F1
#
_cell.length_a   1.000
_cell.length_b   1.000
_cell.length_c   1.000
_cell.angle_alpha   90.00
_cell.angle_beta   90.00
_cell.angle_gamma   90.00
#
_symmetry.space_group_name_H-M   'P 1'
#
loop_
_entity.id
_entity.type
_entity.pdbx_description
1 polymer ?
#
loop_
_entity_poly.entity_id
_entity_poly.type
_entity_poly.pdbx_seq_one_letter_code
_entity_poly.pdbx_strand_id
1 'polypeptide(L)'
;MTTPKTPKTLSREAAGWWRKLQAEYDIADEAGRLLLQTALESFDRMRECQGAIKKDGQVVKDRFGQDKPHPLLSAERDARAQLMQALKALNLDLEVTPHPGPGRPPGR
;
A
#
# COMPACT_ATOMS: atom_id res chain seq x y z
N MET A 1 -1.47 -23.99 -13.05
CA MET A 1 -0.88 -22.71 -12.62
C MET A 1 -0.77 -22.74 -11.11
N THR A 2 0.44 -22.81 -10.58
CA THR A 2 0.68 -23.00 -9.14
C THR A 2 0.62 -21.63 -8.47
N THR A 3 -0.44 -21.33 -7.72
CA THR A 3 -0.55 -20.06 -6.99
C THR A 3 0.62 -19.94 -6.01
N PRO A 4 1.46 -18.91 -6.11
CA PRO A 4 2.63 -18.77 -5.25
C PRO A 4 2.21 -18.64 -3.79
N LYS A 5 2.98 -19.31 -2.94
CA LYS A 5 2.70 -19.45 -1.52
C LYS A 5 2.65 -18.08 -0.85
N THR A 6 1.53 -17.79 -0.19
CA THR A 6 1.37 -16.55 0.58
C THR A 6 2.41 -16.48 1.70
N PRO A 7 3.09 -15.33 1.89
CA PRO A 7 3.99 -15.13 3.02
C PRO A 7 3.26 -15.32 4.36
N LYS A 8 3.92 -16.00 5.30
CA LYS A 8 3.34 -16.30 6.63
C LYS A 8 3.21 -15.08 7.54
N THR A 9 3.89 -13.99 7.20
CA THR A 9 3.92 -12.73 7.95
C THR A 9 2.66 -11.89 7.76
N LEU A 10 1.86 -12.17 6.73
CA LEU A 10 0.67 -11.40 6.40
C LEU A 10 -0.52 -11.77 7.28
N SER A 11 -1.30 -10.77 7.66
CA SER A 11 -2.59 -10.96 8.31
C SER A 11 -3.57 -11.71 7.41
N ARG A 12 -4.70 -12.16 7.97
CA ARG A 12 -5.76 -12.83 7.19
C ARG A 12 -6.34 -11.92 6.10
N GLU A 13 -6.45 -10.61 6.37
CA GLU A 13 -6.96 -9.63 5.40
C GLU A 13 -5.96 -9.44 4.26
N ALA A 14 -4.68 -9.19 4.59
CA ALA A 14 -3.60 -9.07 3.62
C ALA A 14 -3.41 -10.35 2.80
N ALA A 15 -3.43 -11.53 3.42
CA ALA A 15 -3.38 -12.81 2.72
C ALA A 15 -4.57 -13.03 1.77
N GLY A 16 -5.72 -12.41 2.06
CA GLY A 16 -6.86 -12.35 1.16
C GLY A 16 -6.56 -11.51 -0.09
N TRP A 17 -5.98 -10.32 0.11
CA TRP A 17 -5.55 -9.46 -0.99
C TRP A 17 -4.43 -10.07 -1.83
N TRP A 18 -3.45 -10.73 -1.20
CA TRP A 18 -2.39 -11.46 -1.91
C TRP A 18 -2.99 -12.43 -2.92
N ARG A 19 -3.93 -13.28 -2.48
CA ARG A 19 -4.56 -14.29 -3.35
C ARG A 19 -5.37 -13.66 -4.49
N LYS A 20 -6.07 -12.56 -4.22
CA LYS A 20 -6.83 -11.83 -5.26
C LYS A 20 -5.90 -11.24 -6.32
N LEU A 21 -4.90 -10.49 -5.89
CA LEU A 21 -3.94 -9.84 -6.80
C LEU A 21 -3.13 -10.88 -7.59
N GLN A 22 -2.76 -11.99 -6.97
CA GLN A 22 -2.11 -13.08 -7.69
C GLN A 22 -3.02 -13.74 -8.74
N ALA A 23 -4.30 -13.92 -8.42
CA ALA A 23 -5.25 -14.54 -9.34
C ALA A 23 -5.58 -13.62 -10.53
N GLU A 24 -5.54 -12.31 -10.32
CA GLU A 24 -5.87 -11.30 -11.33
C GLU A 24 -4.69 -10.98 -12.26
N TYR A 25 -3.48 -10.83 -11.70
CA TYR A 25 -2.33 -10.32 -12.44
C TYR A 25 -1.22 -11.35 -12.73
N ASP A 26 -1.31 -12.56 -12.15
CA ASP A 26 -0.33 -13.64 -12.28
C ASP A 26 1.14 -13.16 -12.22
N ILE A 27 1.48 -12.49 -11.12
CA ILE A 27 2.81 -11.94 -10.82
C ILE A 27 3.83 -13.07 -10.65
N ALA A 28 4.45 -13.45 -11.77
CA ALA A 28 5.33 -14.60 -11.89
C ALA A 28 6.81 -14.29 -11.63
N ASP A 29 7.24 -13.03 -11.63
CA ASP A 29 8.62 -12.65 -11.37
C ASP A 29 8.90 -12.42 -9.86
N GLU A 30 10.16 -12.60 -9.47
CA GLU A 30 10.57 -12.50 -8.07
C GLU A 30 10.50 -11.07 -7.53
N ALA A 31 10.85 -10.08 -8.36
CA ALA A 31 10.80 -8.68 -8.00
C ALA A 31 9.36 -8.22 -7.76
N GLY A 32 8.43 -8.62 -8.64
CA GLY A 32 7.00 -8.40 -8.49
C GLY A 32 6.44 -9.05 -7.23
N ARG A 33 6.82 -10.29 -6.93
CA ARG A 33 6.41 -10.92 -5.65
C ARG A 33 6.93 -10.17 -4.42
N LEU A 34 8.16 -9.68 -4.46
CA LEU A 34 8.74 -8.89 -3.36
C LEU A 34 8.00 -7.56 -3.18
N LEU A 35 7.69 -6.87 -4.27
CA LEU A 35 6.91 -5.64 -4.25
C LEU A 35 5.47 -5.88 -3.74
N LEU A 36 4.81 -6.97 -4.16
CA LEU A 36 3.49 -7.35 -3.66
C LEU A 36 3.54 -7.64 -2.16
N GLN A 37 4.57 -8.35 -1.70
CA GLN A 37 4.71 -8.65 -0.28
C GLN A 37 4.90 -7.35 0.52
N THR A 38 5.78 -6.48 0.04
CA THR A 38 6.06 -5.18 0.65
C THR A 38 4.79 -4.34 0.74
N ALA A 39 4.01 -4.29 -0.34
CA ALA A 39 2.72 -3.59 -0.38
C ALA A 39 1.78 -4.09 0.71
N LEU A 40 1.64 -5.41 0.85
CA LEU A 40 0.70 -6.00 1.81
C LEU A 40 1.19 -5.94 3.26
N GLU A 41 2.49 -5.95 3.50
CA GLU A 41 3.07 -5.68 4.83
C GLU A 41 2.83 -4.22 5.24
N SER A 42 3.00 -3.27 4.31
CA SER A 42 2.61 -1.86 4.53
C SER A 42 1.12 -1.69 4.78
N PHE A 43 0.27 -2.48 4.09
CA PHE A 43 -1.17 -2.51 4.34
C PHE A 43 -1.50 -2.98 5.76
N ASP A 44 -0.90 -4.09 6.22
CA ASP A 44 -1.11 -4.59 7.58
C ASP A 44 -0.67 -3.56 8.62
N ARG A 45 0.48 -2.92 8.40
CA ARG A 45 0.96 -1.85 9.29
C ARG A 45 -0.01 -0.66 9.36
N MET A 46 -0.58 -0.27 8.22
CA MET A 46 -1.62 0.77 8.16
C MET A 46 -2.85 0.34 8.97
N ARG A 47 -3.31 -0.91 8.85
CA ARG A 47 -4.45 -1.44 9.60
C ARG A 47 -4.20 -1.46 11.11
N GLU A 48 -3.00 -1.84 11.54
CA GLU A 48 -2.61 -1.77 12.95
C GLU A 48 -2.70 -0.34 13.50
N CYS A 49 -2.14 0.62 12.76
CA CYS A 49 -2.20 2.04 13.15
C CYS A 49 -3.65 2.54 13.22
N GLN A 50 -4.46 2.23 12.22
CA GLN A 50 -5.90 2.57 12.21
C GLN A 50 -6.64 1.96 13.40
N GLY A 51 -6.33 0.71 13.75
CA GLY A 51 -6.92 0.02 14.89
C GLY A 51 -6.57 0.68 16.23
N ALA A 52 -5.34 1.12 16.41
CA ALA A 52 -4.91 1.87 17.59
C ALA A 52 -5.54 3.27 17.63
N ILE A 53 -5.48 4.03 16.54
CA ILE A 53 -6.06 5.38 16.44
C ILE A 53 -7.56 5.36 16.70
N LYS A 54 -8.27 4.33 16.22
CA LYS A 54 -9.71 4.17 16.48
C LYS A 54 -10.02 3.92 17.97
N LYS A 55 -9.14 3.24 18.69
CA LYS A 55 -9.30 2.96 20.13
C LYS A 55 -9.00 4.20 20.98
N ASP A 56 -7.91 4.88 20.66
CA ASP A 56 -7.36 5.96 21.48
C ASP A 56 -7.94 7.34 21.12
N GLY A 57 -8.44 7.49 19.88
CA GLY A 57 -8.91 8.75 19.30
C GLY A 57 -7.83 9.45 18.47
N GLN A 58 -8.24 10.30 17.52
CA GLN A 58 -7.30 11.02 16.65
C GLN A 58 -6.47 12.08 17.39
N VAL A 59 -6.94 12.51 18.56
CA VAL A 59 -6.31 13.50 19.43
C VAL A 59 -6.15 12.87 20.81
N VAL A 60 -4.94 12.94 21.35
CA VAL A 60 -4.57 12.41 22.66
C VAL A 60 -4.05 13.54 23.55
N LYS A 61 -4.28 13.44 24.85
CA LYS A 61 -3.75 14.38 25.84
C LYS A 61 -2.30 14.01 26.18
N ASP A 62 -1.42 15.00 26.21
CA ASP A 62 -0.06 14.80 26.71
C ASP A 62 0.01 14.88 28.26
N ARG A 63 1.21 14.73 28.83
CA ARG A 63 1.42 14.80 30.29
C ARG A 63 1.01 16.12 30.94
N PHE A 64 0.82 17.18 30.15
CA PHE A 64 0.40 18.51 30.61
C PHE A 64 -1.07 18.80 30.29
N GLY A 65 -1.82 17.81 29.77
CA GLY A 65 -3.22 17.97 29.41
C GLY A 65 -3.46 18.72 28.09
N GLN A 66 -2.44 18.92 27.27
CA GLN A 66 -2.59 19.56 25.97
C GLN A 66 -3.01 18.54 24.91
N ASP A 67 -3.92 18.96 24.03
CA ASP A 67 -4.33 18.15 22.87
C ASP A 67 -3.19 18.05 21.86
N LYS A 68 -2.83 16.81 21.52
CA LYS A 68 -1.84 16.50 20.48
C LYS A 68 -2.39 15.48 19.49
N PRO A 69 -1.98 15.55 18.21
CA PRO A 69 -2.32 14.51 17.26
C PRO A 69 -1.80 13.16 17.74
N HIS A 70 -2.58 12.10 17.51
CA HIS A 70 -2.16 10.75 17.87
C HIS A 70 -0.81 10.42 17.19
N PRO A 71 0.19 9.93 17.94
CA PRO A 71 1.53 9.67 17.41
C PRO A 71 1.59 8.67 16.24
N LEU A 72 0.55 7.86 16.02
CA LEU A 72 0.50 6.86 14.95
C LEU A 72 -0.10 7.42 13.65
N LEU A 73 -0.61 8.66 13.64
CA LEU A 73 -1.13 9.28 12.41
C LEU A 73 -0.05 9.42 11.33
N SER A 74 1.19 9.76 11.73
CA SER A 74 2.32 9.81 10.80
C SER A 74 2.68 8.43 10.27
N ALA A 75 2.73 7.42 11.15
CA ALA A 75 3.01 6.04 10.77
C ALA A 75 1.94 5.45 9.84
N GLU A 76 0.65 5.73 10.09
CA GLU A 76 -0.44 5.35 9.19
C GLU A 76 -0.27 5.99 7.81
N ARG A 77 0.02 7.30 7.76
CA ARG A 77 0.25 8.04 6.53
C ARG A 77 1.42 7.46 5.73
N ASP A 78 2.54 7.17 6.38
CA ASP A 78 3.73 6.63 5.74
C ASP A 78 3.51 5.20 5.24
N ALA A 79 2.84 4.35 6.04
CA ALA A 79 2.46 2.99 5.63
C ALA A 79 1.53 3.00 4.40
N ARG A 80 0.54 3.90 4.40
CA ARG A 80 -0.34 4.11 3.24
C ARG A 80 0.45 4.59 2.02
N ALA A 81 1.39 5.50 2.18
CA ALA A 81 2.23 5.98 1.08
C ALA A 81 3.09 4.85 0.49
N GLN A 82 3.73 4.04 1.33
CA GLN A 82 4.52 2.87 0.90
C GLN A 82 3.69 1.84 0.14
N LEU A 83 2.48 1.53 0.63
CA LEU A 83 1.52 0.68 -0.07
C LEU A 83 1.26 1.20 -1.49
N MET A 84 0.90 2.49 -1.62
CA MET A 84 0.62 3.10 -2.93
C MET A 84 1.86 3.08 -3.85
N GLN A 85 3.05 3.35 -3.32
CA GLN A 85 4.29 3.31 -4.12
C GLN A 85 4.63 1.89 -4.58
N ALA A 86 4.45 0.87 -3.74
CA ALA A 86 4.70 -0.53 -4.09
C ALA A 86 3.70 -1.03 -5.16
N LEU A 87 2.41 -0.69 -5.02
CA LEU A 87 1.40 -1.02 -6.04
C LEU A 87 1.67 -0.31 -7.38
N LYS A 88 2.12 0.94 -7.33
CA LYS A 88 2.54 1.68 -8.52
C LYS A 88 3.77 1.05 -9.18
N ALA A 89 4.76 0.63 -8.40
CA ALA A 89 5.96 -0.05 -8.89
C ALA A 89 5.64 -1.41 -9.56
N LEU A 90 4.54 -2.06 -9.16
CA LEU A 90 4.01 -3.25 -9.82
C LEU A 90 3.27 -2.96 -11.12
N ASN A 91 3.16 -1.69 -11.53
CA ASN A 91 2.35 -1.24 -12.67
C ASN A 91 0.88 -1.66 -12.60
N LEU A 92 0.34 -1.92 -11.41
CA LEU A 92 -1.09 -2.21 -11.22
C LEU A 92 -1.97 -0.97 -11.38
N ASP A 93 -1.35 0.21 -11.47
CA ASP A 93 -2.01 1.51 -11.45
C ASP A 93 -2.47 1.97 -12.86
N LEU A 94 -2.06 1.33 -13.97
CA LEU A 94 -2.38 1.85 -15.31
C LEU A 94 -2.55 0.75 -16.39
N GLU A 95 -3.78 0.58 -16.87
CA GLU A 95 -3.98 0.53 -18.32
C GLU A 95 -3.51 1.87 -18.89
N VAL A 96 -2.26 1.93 -19.36
CA VAL A 96 -1.87 2.98 -20.31
C VAL A 96 -2.51 2.59 -21.64
N THR A 97 -3.74 3.04 -21.90
CA THR A 97 -4.19 3.14 -23.29
C THR A 97 -3.21 4.07 -24.00
N PRO A 98 -2.44 3.63 -25.01
CA PRO A 98 -1.54 4.53 -25.72
C PRO A 98 -2.40 5.56 -26.46
N HIS A 99 -2.47 6.79 -25.94
CA HIS A 99 -2.93 7.90 -26.75
C HIS A 99 -1.78 8.29 -27.70
N PRO A 100 -1.97 8.20 -29.03
CA PRO A 100 -1.01 8.78 -29.97
C PRO A 100 -0.97 10.30 -29.70
N GLY A 101 0.19 10.82 -29.28
CA GLY A 101 0.32 12.20 -28.83
C GLY A 101 0.10 13.24 -29.95
N PRO A 102 -0.24 14.49 -29.62
CA PRO A 102 0.03 15.63 -30.47
C PRO A 102 1.43 16.19 -30.14
N GLY A 103 2.30 16.19 -31.14
CA GLY A 103 3.68 16.66 -31.03
C GLY A 103 3.79 18.12 -30.57
N ARG A 104 4.89 18.42 -29.86
CA ARG A 104 5.28 19.78 -29.48
C ARG A 104 5.59 20.57 -30.76
N PRO A 105 4.94 21.70 -31.05
CA PRO A 105 5.27 22.51 -32.21
C PRO A 105 6.70 23.06 -32.09
N PRO A 106 7.49 23.09 -33.18
CA PRO A 106 8.82 23.69 -33.18
C PRO A 106 8.68 25.18 -32.87
N GLY A 107 9.40 25.63 -31.83
CA GLY A 107 9.46 27.04 -31.46
C GLY A 107 10.03 27.87 -32.61
N ARG A 108 9.38 29.00 -32.89
CA ARG A 108 9.86 30.02 -33.83
C ARG A 108 10.69 31.05 -33.09
#